data_AF-A0A5K1EK36-F1
#
_entry.id   AF-A0A5K1EK36-F1
#
_cell.length_a   1.000
_cell.length_b   1.000
_cell.length_c   1.000
_cell.angle_alpha   90.00
_cell.angle_beta   90.00
_cell.angle_gamma   90.00
#
_symmetry.space_group_name_H-M   'P 1'
#
loop_
_entity.id
_entity.type
_entity.pdbx_description
1 polymer ?
#
loop_
_entity_poly.entity_id
_entity_poly.type
_entity_poly.pdbx_seq_one_letter_code
_entity_poly.pdbx_strand_id
1 'polypeptide(L)'
;LLSNFAFSFSIISVLTGITTLYNTGLTFGGPVATTYGWLVAGFFTMFVGLSMAEICSSYPTSGGLYYWSARLSGKEWAPFASWLTGW
;
A
#
# COMPACT_ATOMS: atom_id res chain seq x y z
N LEU A 1 -16.17 4.67 -5.13
CA LEU A 1 -16.70 4.07 -3.88
C LEU A 1 -15.74 3.04 -3.31
N LEU A 2 -15.46 1.92 -3.99
CA LEU A 2 -14.49 0.91 -3.54
C LEU A 2 -13.07 1.47 -3.32
N SER A 3 -12.53 2.30 -4.21
CA SER A 3 -11.21 2.91 -4.01
C SER A 3 -11.15 3.85 -2.79
N ASN A 4 -12.24 4.59 -2.53
CA ASN A 4 -12.31 5.49 -1.38
C ASN A 4 -12.48 4.72 -0.06
N PHE A 5 -13.22 3.60 -0.11
CA PHE A 5 -13.35 2.66 1.00
C PHE A 5 -12.02 1.95 1.31
N ALA A 6 -11.32 1.45 0.29
CA ALA A 6 -10.02 0.80 0.44
C ALA A 6 -8.96 1.76 1.01
N PHE A 7 -8.94 3.01 0.54
CA PHE A 7 -8.06 4.04 1.07
C PHE A 7 -8.35 4.33 2.55
N SER A 8 -9.62 4.47 2.92
CA SER A 8 -10.04 4.71 4.30
C SER A 8 -9.71 3.50 5.21
N PHE A 9 -9.93 2.28 4.73
CA PHE A 9 -9.61 1.04 5.44
C PHE A 9 -8.10 0.88 5.66
N SER A 10 -7.28 1.21 4.66
CA SER A 10 -5.82 1.17 4.77
C SER A 10 -5.32 2.15 5.85
N ILE A 11 -5.90 3.36 5.94
CA ILE A 11 -5.53 4.35 6.97
C ILE A 11 -5.88 3.84 8.37
N ILE A 12 -7.09 3.28 8.54
CA ILE A 12 -7.54 2.74 9.83
C ILE A 12 -6.67 1.55 10.26
N SER A 13 -6.37 0.62 9.34
CA SER A 13 -5.53 -0.54 9.60
C SER A 13 -4.12 -0.14 10.06
N VAL A 14 -3.53 0.86 9.40
CA VAL A 14 -2.23 1.43 9.78
C VAL A 14 -2.30 2.03 11.20
N LEU A 15 -3.29 2.88 11.49
CA LEU A 15 -3.48 3.48 12.82
C LEU A 15 -3.65 2.42 13.94
N THR A 16 -4.44 1.38 13.68
CA THR A 16 -4.61 0.27 14.63
C THR A 16 -3.30 -0.49 14.82
N GLY A 17 -2.60 -0.85 13.74
CA GLY A 17 -1.32 -1.55 13.80
C GLY A 17 -0.26 -0.78 14.58
N ILE A 18 -0.14 0.52 14.36
CA ILE A 18 0.80 1.36 15.11
C ILE A 18 0.43 1.39 16.58
N THR A 19 -0.85 1.55 16.93
CA THR A 19 -1.27 1.60 18.34
C THR A 19 -0.92 0.31 19.08
N THR A 20 -1.09 -0.85 18.42
CA THR A 20 -0.74 -2.16 19.00
C THR A 20 0.76 -2.36 19.13
N LEU A 21 1.55 -1.93 18.14
CA LEU A 21 3.02 -2.09 18.16
C LEU A 21 3.75 -0.92 18.86
N TYR A 22 3.06 0.13 19.28
CA TYR A 22 3.67 1.33 19.84
C TYR A 22 4.54 1.03 21.07
N ASN A 23 4.05 0.16 21.96
CA ASN A 23 4.78 -0.26 23.16
C ASN A 23 6.06 -0.99 22.78
N THR A 24 5.97 -1.96 21.85
CA THR A 24 7.10 -2.71 21.31
C THR A 24 8.13 -1.81 20.64
N GLY A 25 7.68 -0.85 19.81
CA GLY A 25 8.56 0.12 19.13
C GLY A 25 9.33 0.99 20.12
N LEU A 26 8.68 1.44 21.19
CA LEU A 26 9.34 2.21 22.25
C LEU A 26 10.34 1.37 23.05
N THR A 27 10.03 0.11 23.35
CA THR A 27 10.91 -0.77 24.15
C THR A 27 12.16 -1.19 23.39
N PHE A 28 12.07 -1.48 22.09
CA PHE A 28 13.20 -2.01 21.30
C PHE A 28 13.90 -0.97 20.42
N GLY A 29 13.20 0.07 19.94
CA GLY A 29 13.76 1.10 19.06
C GLY A 29 13.95 2.48 19.73
N GLY A 30 13.29 2.72 20.87
CA GLY A 30 13.29 4.01 21.55
C GLY A 30 12.43 5.08 20.84
N PRO A 31 12.23 6.25 21.49
CA PRO A 31 11.34 7.30 20.99
C PRO A 31 11.74 7.85 19.62
N VAL A 32 13.05 7.95 19.37
CA VAL A 32 13.63 8.49 18.14
C VAL A 32 13.30 7.59 16.94
N ALA A 33 13.42 6.27 17.09
CA ALA A 33 13.11 5.33 16.00
C ALA A 33 11.62 5.34 15.64
N THR A 34 10.73 5.45 16.64
CA THR A 34 9.28 5.52 16.39
C THR A 34 8.88 6.82 15.67
N THR A 35 9.47 7.96 16.01
CA THR A 35 9.17 9.24 15.34
C THR A 35 9.78 9.35 13.94
N TYR A 36 11.07 9.04 13.77
CA TYR A 36 11.72 9.18 12.47
C TYR A 36 11.43 8.00 11.54
N GLY A 37 11.24 6.79 12.08
CA GLY A 37 10.87 5.61 11.31
C GLY A 37 9.55 5.81 10.56
N TRP A 38 8.59 6.53 11.15
CA TRP A 38 7.36 6.90 10.48
C TRP A 38 7.63 7.78 9.25
N LEU A 39 8.42 8.85 9.41
CA LEU A 39 8.68 9.80 8.33
C LEU A 39 9.39 9.12 7.16
N VAL A 40 10.35 8.26 7.46
CA VAL A 40 11.08 7.47 6.46
C VAL A 40 10.14 6.49 5.75
N ALA A 41 9.33 5.74 6.49
CA ALA A 41 8.34 4.81 5.91
C ALA A 41 7.29 5.54 5.05
N GLY A 42 6.81 6.70 5.51
CA GLY A 42 5.87 7.55 4.77
C GLY A 42 6.48 8.09 3.47
N PHE A 43 7.75 8.50 3.49
CA PHE A 43 8.48 8.93 2.30
C PHE A 43 8.56 7.83 1.24
N PHE A 44 8.95 6.61 1.62
CA PHE A 44 8.98 5.48 0.67
C PHE A 44 7.58 5.11 0.17
N THR A 45 6.56 5.17 1.03
CA THR A 45 5.18 4.90 0.66
C THR A 45 4.66 5.92 -0.37
N MET A 46 5.13 7.18 -0.33
CA MET A 46 4.78 8.18 -1.34
C MET A 46 5.28 7.81 -2.73
N PHE A 47 6.46 7.23 -2.89
CA PHE A 47 6.93 6.75 -4.20
C PHE A 47 6.05 5.63 -4.75
N VAL A 48 5.61 4.72 -3.88
CA VAL A 48 4.65 3.66 -4.25
C VAL A 48 3.30 4.26 -4.63
N GLY A 49 2.83 5.29 -3.91
CA GLY A 49 1.61 6.02 -4.25
C GLY A 49 1.72 6.76 -5.58
N LEU A 50 2.87 7.36 -5.88
CA LEU A 50 3.14 8.07 -7.14
C LEU A 50 3.18 7.11 -8.34
N SER A 51 3.85 5.96 -8.22
CA SER A 51 3.85 4.95 -9.29
C SER A 51 2.44 4.40 -9.53
N MET A 52 1.66 4.23 -8.46
CA MET A 52 0.27 3.82 -8.56
C MET A 52 -0.60 4.90 -9.22
N ALA A 53 -0.36 6.18 -8.92
CA ALA A 53 -1.06 7.30 -9.54
C ALA A 53 -0.77 7.40 -11.04
N GLU A 54 0.45 7.12 -11.46
CA GLU A 54 0.85 7.08 -12.88
C GLU A 54 0.12 5.96 -13.64
N ILE A 55 0.02 4.76 -13.03
CA ILE A 55 -0.74 3.64 -13.58
C ILE A 55 -2.24 3.97 -13.66
N CYS A 56 -2.81 4.59 -12.63
CA CYS A 56 -4.20 5.05 -12.62
C CYS A 56 -4.49 6.06 -13.74
N SER A 57 -3.56 6.98 -14.00
CA SER A 57 -3.69 8.00 -15.06
C SER A 57 -3.62 7.39 -16.45
N SER A 58 -2.77 6.37 -16.63
CA SER A 58 -2.58 5.69 -17.92
C SER A 58 -3.71 4.70 -18.23
N TYR A 59 -4.29 4.10 -17.20
CA TYR A 59 -5.36 3.10 -17.31
C TYR A 59 -6.51 3.45 -16.34
N PRO A 60 -7.37 4.42 -16.70
CA PRO A 60 -8.53 4.83 -15.89
C PRO A 60 -9.67 3.80 -15.98
N THR A 61 -9.35 2.52 -15.80
CA THR A 61 -10.28 1.40 -15.81
C THR A 61 -10.60 0.98 -14.38
N SER A 62 -11.88 0.72 -14.11
CA SER A 62 -12.45 0.29 -12.83
C SER A 62 -12.03 -1.11 -12.34
N GLY A 63 -11.05 -1.75 -13.02
CA GLY A 63 -10.63 -3.14 -12.76
C GLY A 63 -9.67 -3.35 -11.58
N GLY A 64 -9.27 -2.29 -10.88
CA GLY A 64 -8.44 -2.36 -9.68
C GLY A 64 -7.03 -2.93 -9.90
N LEU A 65 -6.31 -3.16 -8.80
CA LEU A 65 -4.97 -3.75 -8.75
C LEU A 65 -4.84 -5.02 -9.61
N TYR A 66 -5.86 -5.87 -9.58
CA TYR A 66 -5.96 -7.11 -10.35
C TYR A 66 -5.89 -6.88 -11.86
N TYR A 67 -6.58 -5.86 -12.38
CA TYR A 67 -6.58 -5.55 -13.80
C TYR A 67 -5.26 -4.92 -14.24
N TRP A 68 -4.67 -4.05 -13.41
CA TRP A 68 -3.37 -3.45 -13.70
C TRP A 68 -2.25 -4.50 -13.71
N SER A 69 -2.23 -5.42 -12.74
CA SER A 69 -1.24 -6.51 -12.70
C SER A 69 -1.43 -7.54 -13.83
N ALA A 70 -2.67 -7.85 -14.21
CA ALA A 70 -2.96 -8.68 -15.37
C ALA A 70 -2.50 -8.05 -16.70
N ARG A 71 -2.64 -6.72 -16.82
CA ARG A 71 -2.28 -5.98 -18.05
C ARG A 71 -0.76 -5.81 -18.21
N LEU A 72 -0.05 -5.57 -17.11
CA LEU A 72 1.41 -5.34 -17.09
C LEU A 72 2.23 -6.64 -17.13
N SER A 73 1.72 -7.77 -16.60
CA SER A 73 2.49 -9.03 -16.51
C SER A 73 2.42 -9.93 -17.76
N GLY A 74 1.64 -9.58 -18.77
CA GLY A 74 1.45 -10.38 -19.98
C GLY A 74 0.46 -11.53 -19.81
N LYS A 75 -0.16 -12.00 -20.91
CA LYS A 75 -1.30 -12.95 -20.92
C LYS A 75 -1.04 -14.25 -20.15
N GLU A 76 0.21 -14.70 -20.06
CA GLU A 76 0.58 -15.97 -19.40
C GLU A 76 0.73 -15.83 -17.88
N TRP A 77 1.22 -14.70 -17.38
CA TRP A 77 1.42 -14.46 -15.94
C TRP A 77 0.28 -13.68 -15.29
N ALA A 78 -0.65 -13.17 -16.10
CA ALA A 78 -1.79 -12.39 -15.64
C ALA A 78 -2.56 -13.02 -14.46
N PRO A 79 -2.93 -14.32 -14.48
CA PRO A 79 -3.66 -14.92 -13.35
C PRO A 79 -2.83 -14.97 -12.06
N PHE A 80 -1.54 -15.25 -12.19
CA PHE A 80 -0.63 -15.38 -11.04
C PHE A 80 -0.30 -14.02 -10.44
N ALA A 81 0.03 -13.03 -11.28
CA ALA A 81 0.30 -11.66 -10.84
C ALA A 81 -0.96 -11.03 -10.20
N SER A 82 -2.14 -11.27 -10.76
CA SER A 82 -3.42 -10.85 -10.20
C SER A 82 -3.71 -11.48 -8.83
N TRP A 83 -3.45 -12.78 -8.66
CA TRP A 83 -3.63 -13.44 -7.37
C TRP A 83 -2.70 -12.87 -6.29
N LEU A 84 -1.44 -12.63 -6.62
CA LEU A 84 -0.42 -12.13 -5.70
C LEU A 84 -0.62 -10.66 -5.31
N THR A 85 -1.18 -9.84 -6.21
CA THR A 85 -1.42 -8.41 -5.97
C THR A 85 -2.75 -8.10 -5.30
N GLY A 86 -3.65 -9.06 -5.21
CA GLY A 86 -4.99 -8.80 -4.70
C GLY A 86 -5.45 -9.70 -3.54
N TRP A 87 -4.70 -10.75 -3.21
CA TRP A 87 -4.83 -11.45 -1.92
C TRP A 87 -4.23 -10.62 -0.77
#